data_AF-A0A959BJE4-F1
#
_entry.id   AF-A0A959BJE4-F1
#
_cell.length_a   1.000
_cell.length_b   1.000
_cell.length_c   1.000
_cell.angle_alpha   90.00
_cell.angle_beta   90.00
_cell.angle_gamma   90.00
#
_symmetry.space_group_name_H-M   'P 1'
#
loop_
_entity.id
_entity.type
_entity.pdbx_description
1 polymer ?
#
loop_
_entity_poly.entity_id
_entity_poly.type
_entity_poly.pdbx_seq_one_letter_code
_entity_poly.pdbx_strand_id
1 'polypeptide(L)'
;YLAARRPILCLGPTDSDVAGILAETGAGTTAAYADEVAIRSALEHLYRQFREKQLANAVSSSIDNYSIDTLTGKVAGYLEEITGNGKAEKG
;
A
#
# COMPACT_ATOMS: atom_id res chain seq x y z
N TYR A 1 -4.84 1.63 -7.06
CA TYR A 1 -3.62 1.06 -7.68
C TYR A 1 -3.32 -0.35 -7.18
N LEU A 2 -3.29 -0.61 -5.87
CA LEU A 2 -3.02 -1.95 -5.29
C LEU A 2 -3.86 -3.09 -5.90
N ALA A 3 -5.16 -2.88 -6.09
CA ALA A 3 -6.06 -3.89 -6.69
C ALA A 3 -5.68 -4.32 -8.12
N ALA A 4 -4.93 -3.48 -8.87
CA ALA A 4 -4.45 -3.85 -10.20
C ALA A 4 -3.31 -4.86 -10.14
N ARG A 5 -2.71 -5.11 -8.96
CA ARG A 5 -1.58 -6.01 -8.74
C ARG A 5 -0.46 -5.82 -9.77
N ARG A 6 -0.14 -4.56 -10.04
CA ARG A 6 1.02 -4.16 -10.85
C ARG A 6 2.04 -3.52 -9.92
N PRO A 7 3.35 -3.64 -10.20
CA PRO A 7 4.34 -3.00 -9.35
C PRO A 7 4.15 -1.49 -9.37
N ILE A 8 4.20 -0.87 -8.19
CA ILE A 8 4.03 0.57 -8.02
C ILE A 8 5.41 1.21 -7.75
N LEU A 9 5.70 2.32 -8.41
CA LEU A 9 6.77 3.22 -8.03
C LEU A 9 6.13 4.46 -7.38
N CYS A 10 6.29 4.59 -6.06
CA CYS A 10 5.86 5.79 -5.33
C CYS A 10 6.99 6.81 -5.34
N LEU A 11 6.67 8.06 -5.69
CA LEU A 11 7.57 9.19 -5.53
C LEU A 11 7.14 9.99 -4.32
N GLY A 12 8.02 10.12 -3.33
CA GLY A 12 7.68 10.78 -2.06
C GLY A 12 8.65 10.46 -0.94
N PRO A 13 8.40 10.99 0.28
CA PRO A 13 9.19 10.64 1.46
C PRO A 13 9.19 9.12 1.68
N THR A 14 10.38 8.56 1.90
CA THR A 14 10.58 7.12 2.09
C THR A 14 10.01 6.59 3.40
N ASP A 15 9.65 7.49 4.31
CA ASP A 15 9.01 7.26 5.61
C ASP A 15 7.51 7.58 5.61
N SER A 16 6.91 7.86 4.45
CA SER A 16 5.48 8.12 4.33
C SER A 16 4.63 6.87 4.58
N ASP A 17 3.36 7.06 4.95
CA ASP A 17 2.38 5.97 5.08
C ASP A 17 2.31 5.11 3.82
N VAL A 18 2.41 5.73 2.63
CA VAL A 18 2.40 5.02 1.35
C VAL A 18 3.63 4.13 1.20
N ALA A 19 4.81 4.59 1.63
CA ALA A 19 6.02 3.78 1.63
C ALA A 19 5.88 2.58 2.58
N GLY A 20 5.27 2.79 3.76
CA GLY A 20 4.93 1.71 4.69
C GLY A 20 4.00 0.67 4.06
N ILE A 21 2.93 1.11 3.40
CA ILE A 21 1.98 0.21 2.71
C ILE A 21 2.68 -0.59 1.60
N LEU A 22 3.52 0.04 0.78
CA LEU A 22 4.22 -0.68 -0.29
C LEU A 22 5.23 -1.70 0.25
N ALA A 23 5.90 -1.39 1.36
CA ALA A 23 6.81 -2.30 2.05
C ALA A 23 6.07 -3.48 2.71
N GLU A 24 4.95 -3.23 3.40
CA GLU A 24 4.12 -4.27 4.03
C GLU A 24 3.53 -5.22 2.99
N THR A 25 2.98 -4.66 1.91
CA THR A 25 2.22 -5.43 0.93
C THR A 25 3.10 -6.08 -0.15
N GLY A 26 4.36 -5.67 -0.28
CA GLY A 26 5.25 -6.06 -1.37
C GLY A 26 4.79 -5.57 -2.75
N ALA A 27 3.91 -4.57 -2.80
CA ALA A 27 3.27 -4.13 -4.05
C ALA A 27 4.15 -3.18 -4.89
N GLY A 28 5.32 -2.78 -4.40
CA GLY A 28 6.15 -1.80 -5.11
C GLY A 28 7.34 -1.29 -4.32
N THR A 29 7.88 -0.16 -4.77
CA THR A 29 9.01 0.54 -4.14
C THR A 29 8.75 2.04 -4.07
N THR A 30 9.48 2.73 -3.20
CA THR A 30 9.40 4.18 -3.01
C THR A 30 10.75 4.82 -3.27
N ALA A 31 10.76 5.95 -3.97
CA ALA A 31 11.94 6.77 -4.18
C ALA A 31 11.65 8.23 -3.79
N ALA A 32 12.61 8.88 -3.14
CA ALA A 32 12.52 10.30 -2.86
C ALA A 32 12.60 11.12 -4.17
N TYR A 33 11.86 12.23 -4.24
CA TYR A 33 11.86 13.09 -5.43
C TYR A 33 13.25 13.60 -5.83
N ALA A 34 14.12 13.84 -4.85
CA ALA A 34 15.49 14.31 -5.08
C ALA A 34 16.48 13.19 -5.44
N ASP A 35 16.07 11.92 -5.33
CA ASP A 35 16.94 10.77 -5.60
C ASP A 35 16.76 10.27 -7.04
N GLU A 36 17.37 11.01 -7.96
CA GLU A 36 17.34 10.68 -9.40
C GLU A 36 17.92 9.28 -9.69
N VAL A 37 18.92 8.86 -8.91
CA VAL A 37 19.57 7.55 -9.07
C VAL A 37 18.60 6.42 -8.74
N ALA A 38 17.89 6.52 -7.61
CA ALA A 38 16.87 5.54 -7.22
C ALA A 38 15.73 5.49 -8.24
N ILE A 39 15.26 6.64 -8.71
CA ILE A 39 14.18 6.72 -9.71
C ILE A 39 14.61 6.04 -11.02
N ARG A 40 15.80 6.36 -11.54
CA ARG A 40 16.33 5.74 -12.75
C ARG A 40 16.45 4.24 -12.60
N SER A 41 17.03 3.78 -11.49
CA SER A 41 17.22 2.35 -11.23
C SER A 41 15.88 1.61 -11.19
N ALA A 42 14.88 2.17 -10.52
CA ALA A 42 13.54 1.61 -10.46
C ALA A 42 12.89 1.54 -11.85
N LEU A 43 13.00 2.59 -12.66
CA LEU A 43 12.47 2.61 -14.03
C LEU A 43 13.16 1.58 -14.94
N GLU A 44 14.48 1.47 -14.88
CA GLU A 44 15.24 0.47 -15.65
C GLU A 44 14.85 -0.96 -15.27
N HIS A 45 14.64 -1.20 -13.97
CA HIS A 45 14.17 -2.48 -13.46
C HIS A 45 12.76 -2.81 -13.98
N LEU A 46 11.81 -1.89 -13.82
CA LEU A 46 10.42 -2.06 -14.28
C LEU A 46 10.35 -2.25 -15.81
N TYR A 47 11.14 -1.49 -16.55
CA TYR A 47 11.21 -1.61 -18.01
C TYR A 47 11.76 -2.97 -18.44
N ARG A 48 12.78 -3.50 -17.74
CA ARG A 48 13.29 -4.84 -17.99
C ARG A 48 12.23 -5.91 -17.74
N GLN A 49 11.56 -5.86 -16.60
CA GLN A 49 10.47 -6.79 -16.28
C GLN A 49 9.33 -6.72 -17.31
N PHE A 50 9.01 -5.53 -17.81
CA PHE A 50 8.04 -5.35 -18.88
C PHE A 50 8.49 -6.07 -20.16
N ARG A 51 9.74 -5.86 -20.59
CA ARG A 51 10.31 -6.50 -21.80
C ARG A 51 10.37 -8.02 -21.69
N GLU A 52 10.65 -8.53 -20.49
CA GLU A 52 10.70 -9.96 -20.18
C GLU A 52 9.31 -10.57 -19.97
N LYS A 53 8.23 -9.80 -20.15
CA LYS A 53 6.83 -10.18 -19.89
C LYS A 53 6.56 -10.65 -18.46
N GLN A 54 7.44 -10.34 -17.52
CA GLN A 54 7.28 -10.66 -16.09
C GLN A 54 6.17 -9.84 -15.44
N LEU A 55 5.81 -8.69 -16.04
CA LEU A 55 4.67 -7.87 -15.62
C LEU A 55 3.33 -8.31 -16.23
N ALA A 56 3.30 -9.42 -17.00
CA ALA A 56 2.06 -9.93 -17.58
C ALA A 56 1.15 -10.58 -16.52
N ASN A 57 1.75 -11.06 -15.43
CA ASN A 57 1.04 -11.67 -14.31
C ASN A 57 0.87 -10.66 -13.18
N ALA A 58 -0.19 -10.83 -12.40
CA ALA A 58 -0.42 -10.06 -11.19
C ALA A 58 0.71 -10.27 -10.18
N VAL A 59 1.25 -9.18 -9.64
CA VAL A 59 2.22 -9.21 -8.54
C VAL A 59 1.56 -9.83 -7.32
N SER A 60 2.20 -10.87 -6.78
CA SER A 60 1.83 -11.42 -5.48
C SER A 60 2.03 -10.34 -4.43
N SER A 61 0.93 -9.80 -3.92
CA SER A 61 0.89 -8.69 -2.98
C SER A 61 -0.23 -8.91 -1.99
N SER A 62 0.09 -8.75 -0.71
CA SER A 62 -0.80 -8.98 0.43
C SER A 62 -1.62 -7.74 0.72
N ILE A 63 -2.57 -7.43 -0.17
CA ILE A 63 -3.35 -6.18 -0.14
C ILE A 63 -4.69 -6.32 0.59
N ASP A 64 -5.01 -7.50 1.13
CA ASP A 64 -6.31 -7.82 1.72
C ASP A 64 -6.65 -6.89 2.90
N ASN A 65 -5.64 -6.51 3.68
CA ASN A 65 -5.73 -5.52 4.76
C ASN A 65 -6.19 -4.12 4.31
N TYR A 66 -6.08 -3.85 3.01
CA TYR A 66 -6.40 -2.59 2.35
C TYR A 66 -7.61 -2.73 1.40
N SER A 67 -8.37 -3.83 1.50
CA SER A 67 -9.65 -3.97 0.82
C SER A 67 -10.70 -3.00 1.39
N ILE A 68 -11.69 -2.62 0.58
CA ILE A 68 -12.78 -1.75 1.03
C ILE A 68 -13.52 -2.37 2.21
N ASP A 69 -13.77 -3.68 2.18
CA ASP A 69 -14.45 -4.40 3.26
C ASP A 69 -13.65 -4.32 4.56
N THR A 70 -12.34 -4.60 4.53
CA THR A 70 -11.50 -4.56 5.72
C THR A 70 -11.37 -3.14 6.29
N LEU A 71 -11.15 -2.14 5.44
CA LEU A 71 -11.02 -0.74 5.89
C LEU A 71 -12.34 -0.21 6.45
N THR A 72 -13.47 -0.52 5.82
CA THR A 72 -14.80 -0.16 6.32
C THR A 72 -15.09 -0.84 7.65
N GLY A 73 -14.70 -2.11 7.79
CA GLY A 73 -14.80 -2.83 9.07
C GLY A 73 -14.00 -2.18 10.19
N LYS A 74 -12.77 -1.72 9.92
CA LYS A 74 -11.95 -0.97 10.90
C LYS A 74 -12.63 0.32 11.32
N VAL A 75 -13.16 1.10 10.37
CA VAL A 75 -13.89 2.35 10.66
C VAL A 75 -15.14 2.09 11.49
N ALA A 76 -15.92 1.06 11.14
CA ALA A 76 -17.09 0.66 11.92
C ALA A 76 -16.71 0.28 13.36
N GLY A 77 -15.63 -0.48 13.54
CA GLY A 77 -15.10 -0.83 14.86
C GLY A 77 -14.72 0.40 15.69
N TYR A 78 -14.05 1.40 15.10
CA TYR A 78 -13.73 2.65 15.80
C TYR A 78 -15.00 3.44 16.18
N LEU A 79 -16.04 3.45 15.33
CA LEU A 79 -17.31 4.07 15.66
C LEU A 79 -18.02 3.36 16.81
N GLU A 80 -17.98 2.03 16.85
CA GLU A 80 -18.53 1.24 17.95
C GLU A 80 -17.77 1.48 19.27
N GLU A 81 -16.44 1.61 19.23
CA GLU A 81 -15.62 1.92 20.40
C GLU A 81 -15.96 3.31 20.96
N ILE A 82 -16.04 4.33 20.10
CA ILE A 82 -16.36 5.71 20.48
C ILE A 82 -17.79 5.80 21.04
N THR A 83 -18.76 5.10 20.44
CA THR A 83 -20.17 5.15 20.87
C THR A 83 -20.50 4.19 22.01
N GLY A 84 -19.73 3.12 22.17
CA GLY A 84 -19.87 2.10 23.21
C GLY A 84 -19.38 2.55 24.58
N ASN A 85 -18.47 3.52 24.65
CA ASN A 85 -17.99 4.11 25.91
C ASN A 85 -19.06 4.93 26.68
N GLY A 86 -20.30 5.04 26.17
CA GLY A 86 -21.44 5.62 26.88
C GLY A 86 -22.29 4.64 27.70
N LYS A 87 -21.92 3.35 27.79
CA LYS A 87 -22.72 2.30 28.48
C LYS A 87 -22.05 1.66 29.70
N ALA A 88 -21.21 2.40 30.44
CA ALA A 88 -20.56 1.91 31.65
C ALA A 88 -20.91 2.71 32.92
N GLU A 89 -22.16 3.16 33.11
CA GLU A 89 -22.65 3.64 34.42
C GLU A 89 -24.16 3.38 34.60
N LYS A 90 -24.56 2.11 34.74
CA LYS A 90 -25.80 1.75 35.45
C LYS A 90 -25.62 0.38 36.11
N GLY A 91 -25.13 0.39 37.34
CA GLY A 91 -25.09 -0.74 38.27
C GLY A 91 -24.98 -0.19 39.68
#